data_AF-A0AAW6CAY0-F1
#
_entry.id   AF-A0AAW6CAY0-F1
#
_cell.length_a   1.000
_cell.length_b   1.000
_cell.length_c   1.000
_cell.angle_alpha   90.00
_cell.angle_beta   90.00
_cell.angle_gamma   90.00
#
_symmetry.space_group_name_H-M   'P 1'
#
loop_
_entity.id
_entity.type
_entity.pdbx_description
1 polymer ?
#
loop_
_entity_poly.entity_id
_entity_poly.type
_entity_poly.pdbx_seq_one_letter_code
_entity_poly.pdbx_strand_id
1 'polypeptide(L)'
;MSTRADARAVSYEEACFQDVPGLFTSLRVDRKTLPGGVHRYEIREEGGVPCQLAKGIAVDHYGTLITTDPIQLPADGYLSFQPEELILAGGAPITMERFQEAHPPTGRDVIELQSALPEEAPFFFSWDDGRDVTNGCIGHVRGDFEGKMLHHTWCPHHWDEMCNNALFKADLERVVAWLRTGFAPLRDLNTMRAFCNARYNAAIPNEAGAYGFRVETKRYRYMLRCTPLDGCYHVYLYCYSKEAAQ
;
A
#
# COMPACT_ATOMS: atom_id res chain seq x y z
N MET A 1 -4.82 6.95 -27.01
CA MET A 1 -5.55 6.65 -25.76
C MET A 1 -5.91 5.18 -25.80
N SER A 2 -5.42 4.36 -24.87
CA SER A 2 -5.80 2.94 -24.79
C SER A 2 -7.22 2.85 -24.24
N THR A 3 -8.15 2.32 -25.04
CA THR A 3 -9.56 2.15 -24.66
C THR A 3 -9.66 1.08 -23.57
N ARG A 4 -10.26 1.41 -22.42
CA ARG A 4 -10.53 0.44 -21.34
C ARG A 4 -11.89 -0.22 -21.57
N ALA A 5 -11.95 -1.53 -21.38
CA ALA A 5 -13.16 -2.33 -21.55
C ALA A 5 -14.03 -2.29 -20.27
N ASP A 6 -15.35 -2.38 -20.46
CA ASP A 6 -16.30 -2.56 -19.35
C ASP A 6 -16.10 -3.95 -18.74
N ALA A 7 -15.88 -4.01 -17.42
CA ALA A 7 -15.65 -5.24 -16.68
C ALA A 7 -16.76 -6.29 -16.88
N ARG A 8 -17.99 -5.88 -17.18
CA ARG A 8 -19.15 -6.78 -17.38
C ARG A 8 -19.26 -7.33 -18.79
N ALA A 9 -18.57 -6.71 -19.76
CA ALA A 9 -18.60 -7.09 -21.16
C ALA A 9 -17.35 -7.89 -21.60
N VAL A 10 -16.45 -8.18 -20.66
CA VAL A 10 -15.20 -8.90 -20.90
C VAL A 10 -15.37 -10.37 -20.53
N SER A 11 -14.81 -11.25 -21.35
CA SER A 11 -14.63 -12.66 -21.01
C SER A 11 -13.37 -12.82 -20.16
N TYR A 12 -13.50 -13.57 -19.07
CA TYR A 12 -12.38 -13.91 -18.19
C TYR A 12 -12.09 -15.40 -18.25
N GLU A 13 -10.83 -15.74 -18.06
CA GLU A 13 -10.42 -17.09 -17.69
C GLU A 13 -10.04 -17.12 -16.21
N GLU A 14 -10.17 -18.28 -15.57
CA GLU A 14 -9.64 -18.48 -14.23
C GLU A 14 -8.12 -18.46 -14.24
N ALA A 15 -7.55 -17.82 -13.22
CA ALA A 15 -6.13 -17.76 -12.98
C ALA A 15 -5.84 -17.94 -11.50
N CYS A 16 -4.60 -18.27 -11.18
CA CYS A 16 -4.08 -18.29 -9.83
C CYS A 16 -2.76 -17.52 -9.80
N PHE A 17 -2.64 -16.55 -8.90
CA PHE A 17 -1.42 -15.77 -8.69
C PHE A 17 -0.92 -15.96 -7.27
N GLN A 18 0.25 -16.58 -7.07
CA GLN A 18 0.80 -16.87 -5.73
C GLN A 18 -0.23 -17.50 -4.79
N ASP A 19 -0.92 -18.55 -5.24
CA ASP A 19 -2.01 -19.24 -4.53
C ASP A 19 -3.26 -18.40 -4.27
N VAL A 20 -3.37 -17.20 -4.86
CA VAL A 20 -4.57 -16.36 -4.82
C VAL A 20 -5.40 -16.60 -6.08
N PRO A 21 -6.62 -17.17 -5.96
CA PRO A 21 -7.53 -17.30 -7.09
C PRO A 21 -7.87 -15.93 -7.68
N GLY A 22 -7.99 -15.88 -9.00
CA GLY A 22 -8.30 -14.67 -9.74
C GLY A 22 -8.92 -14.94 -11.10
N LEU A 23 -9.33 -13.85 -11.73
CA LEU A 23 -9.79 -13.78 -13.10
C LEU A 23 -8.78 -13.02 -13.93
N PHE A 24 -8.43 -13.60 -15.07
CA PHE A 24 -7.50 -13.00 -16.00
C PHE A 24 -8.18 -12.62 -17.31
N THR A 25 -7.72 -11.52 -17.90
CA THR A 25 -8.04 -11.12 -19.27
C THR A 25 -6.86 -10.35 -19.85
N SER A 26 -6.56 -10.54 -21.14
CA SER A 26 -5.54 -9.74 -21.83
C SER A 26 -5.97 -8.27 -22.04
N LEU A 27 -7.24 -7.95 -21.84
CA LEU A 27 -7.77 -6.59 -22.00
C LEU A 27 -7.50 -5.71 -20.78
N ARG A 28 -7.48 -4.39 -21.01
CA ARG A 28 -7.48 -3.42 -19.91
C ARG A 28 -8.90 -3.17 -19.44
N VAL A 29 -9.21 -3.54 -18.21
CA VAL A 29 -10.54 -3.33 -17.63
C VAL A 29 -10.65 -1.94 -16.98
N ASP A 30 -11.79 -1.25 -17.13
CA ASP A 30 -12.08 0.01 -16.43
C ASP A 30 -12.44 -0.25 -14.96
N ARG A 31 -11.65 0.34 -14.05
CA ARG A 31 -11.87 0.27 -12.61
C ARG A 31 -13.27 0.71 -12.19
N LYS A 32 -13.87 1.70 -12.88
CA LYS A 32 -15.19 2.23 -12.51
C LYS A 32 -16.33 1.24 -12.75
N THR A 33 -16.10 0.23 -13.58
CA THR A 33 -17.13 -0.75 -13.96
C THR A 33 -17.08 -2.03 -13.12
N LEU A 34 -16.06 -2.18 -12.25
CA LEU A 34 -15.93 -3.32 -11.37
C LEU A 34 -17.06 -3.35 -10.32
N PRO A 35 -17.62 -4.54 -10.01
CA PRO A 35 -18.48 -4.72 -8.85
C PRO A 35 -17.71 -4.51 -7.53
N GLY A 36 -18.45 -4.39 -6.44
CA GLY A 36 -17.86 -4.34 -5.10
C GLY A 36 -17.23 -5.68 -4.70
N GLY A 37 -16.26 -5.63 -3.78
CA GLY A 37 -15.62 -6.84 -3.22
C GLY A 37 -14.60 -7.49 -4.14
N VAL A 38 -14.05 -6.76 -5.12
CA VAL A 38 -12.93 -7.23 -5.95
C VAL A 38 -11.80 -6.21 -6.00
N HIS A 39 -10.61 -6.72 -6.27
CA HIS A 39 -9.37 -5.98 -6.43
C HIS A 39 -8.84 -6.19 -7.83
N ARG A 40 -8.35 -5.13 -8.47
CA ARG A 40 -7.87 -5.15 -9.84
C ARG A 40 -6.40 -4.77 -9.88
N TYR A 41 -5.63 -5.56 -10.62
CA TYR A 41 -4.23 -5.38 -10.88
C TYR A 41 -3.95 -5.49 -12.39
N GLU A 42 -2.89 -4.84 -12.85
CA GLU A 42 -2.36 -4.99 -14.21
C GLU A 42 -1.02 -5.71 -14.12
N ILE A 43 -0.80 -6.62 -15.08
CA ILE A 43 0.44 -7.38 -15.23
C ILE A 43 1.25 -6.75 -16.35
N ARG A 44 2.53 -6.52 -16.09
CA ARG A 44 3.54 -6.12 -17.06
C ARG A 44 4.27 -7.35 -17.59
N GLU A 45 4.67 -7.30 -18.85
CA GLU A 45 5.55 -8.27 -19.48
C GLU A 45 6.91 -7.69 -19.89
N GLU A 46 7.86 -8.60 -20.09
CA GLU A 46 9.14 -8.33 -20.71
C GLU A 46 9.46 -9.45 -21.70
N GLY A 47 9.51 -9.12 -23.00
CA GLY A 47 9.83 -10.10 -24.04
C GLY A 47 8.79 -11.22 -24.22
N GLY A 48 7.51 -10.95 -23.94
CA GLY A 48 6.38 -11.87 -23.97
C GLY A 48 6.10 -12.55 -22.63
N VAL A 49 6.90 -12.29 -21.61
CA VAL A 49 6.89 -13.03 -20.35
C VAL A 49 6.35 -12.15 -19.21
N PRO A 50 5.29 -12.56 -18.49
CA PRO A 50 4.76 -11.78 -17.37
C PRO A 50 5.78 -11.73 -16.22
N CYS A 51 6.05 -10.54 -15.68
CA CYS A 51 7.15 -10.34 -14.74
C CYS A 51 6.83 -9.42 -13.55
N GLN A 52 5.77 -8.61 -13.62
CA GLN A 52 5.47 -7.64 -12.58
C GLN A 52 3.97 -7.33 -12.48
N LEU A 53 3.46 -7.23 -11.25
CA LEU A 53 2.07 -6.93 -10.91
C LEU A 53 1.99 -5.56 -10.21
N ALA A 54 1.06 -4.71 -10.63
CA ALA A 54 0.81 -3.42 -9.98
C ALA A 54 -0.67 -3.01 -10.10
N LYS A 55 -1.09 -1.97 -9.37
CA LYS A 55 -2.46 -1.39 -9.54
C LYS A 55 -2.66 -0.72 -10.91
N GLY A 56 -1.57 -0.35 -11.58
CA GLY A 56 -1.57 0.20 -12.93
C GLY A 56 -0.20 0.11 -13.60
N ILE A 57 -0.19 -0.25 -14.87
CA ILE A 57 0.96 -0.46 -15.76
C ILE A 57 0.70 0.33 -17.05
N ALA A 58 1.53 1.32 -17.34
CA ALA A 58 1.34 2.19 -18.49
C ALA A 58 1.81 1.55 -19.82
N VAL A 59 2.92 0.82 -19.78
CA VAL A 59 3.64 0.27 -20.94
C VAL A 59 3.91 -1.22 -20.71
N ASP A 60 4.04 -2.00 -21.78
CA ASP A 60 4.24 -3.46 -21.75
C ASP A 60 3.14 -4.20 -20.98
N HIS A 61 1.88 -3.88 -21.25
CA HIS A 61 0.74 -4.52 -20.58
C HIS A 61 0.50 -5.92 -21.12
N TYR A 62 0.53 -6.89 -20.22
CA TYR A 62 0.27 -8.30 -20.51
C TYR A 62 -1.21 -8.65 -20.33
N GLY A 63 -1.81 -8.15 -19.24
CA GLY A 63 -3.19 -8.47 -18.88
C GLY A 63 -3.66 -7.83 -17.59
N THR A 64 -4.92 -8.01 -17.27
CA THR A 64 -5.57 -7.56 -16.04
C THR A 64 -5.90 -8.79 -15.20
N LEU A 65 -5.50 -8.76 -13.93
CA LEU A 65 -5.85 -9.74 -12.92
C LEU A 65 -6.90 -9.13 -11.98
N ILE A 66 -7.98 -9.85 -11.70
CA ILE A 66 -9.01 -9.47 -10.74
C ILE A 66 -9.11 -10.56 -9.68
N THR A 67 -9.04 -10.19 -8.40
CA THR A 67 -9.12 -11.12 -7.27
C THR A 67 -10.20 -10.67 -6.29
N THR A 68 -10.73 -11.60 -5.48
CA THR A 68 -11.64 -11.24 -4.37
C THR A 68 -10.89 -10.82 -3.11
N ASP A 69 -9.70 -11.38 -2.89
CA ASP A 69 -8.79 -10.93 -1.83
C ASP A 69 -7.66 -10.04 -2.38
N PRO A 70 -7.25 -9.01 -1.62
CA PRO A 70 -6.15 -8.15 -2.04
C PRO A 70 -4.80 -8.90 -1.97
N ILE A 71 -3.95 -8.60 -2.94
CA ILE A 71 -2.54 -9.01 -2.99
C ILE A 71 -1.69 -7.93 -2.32
N GLN A 72 -0.79 -8.34 -1.41
CA GLN A 72 0.17 -7.45 -0.77
C GLN A 72 1.22 -6.99 -1.78
N LEU A 73 1.17 -5.73 -2.19
CA LEU A 73 2.22 -5.11 -3.01
C LEU A 73 3.37 -4.61 -2.12
N PRO A 74 4.59 -4.46 -2.66
CA PRO A 74 5.66 -3.72 -1.98
C PRO A 74 5.29 -2.24 -1.82
N ALA A 75 6.06 -1.51 -1.01
CA ALA A 75 5.77 -0.09 -0.69
C ALA A 75 5.76 0.82 -1.92
N ASP A 76 6.48 0.45 -2.98
CA ASP A 76 6.48 1.18 -4.23
C ASP A 76 5.29 0.87 -5.15
N GLY A 77 4.56 -0.21 -4.86
CA GLY A 77 3.39 -0.66 -5.60
C GLY A 77 3.69 -1.65 -6.73
N TYR A 78 4.93 -2.12 -6.90
CA TYR A 78 5.35 -2.97 -8.01
C TYR A 78 5.89 -4.33 -7.51
N LEU A 79 5.06 -5.36 -7.58
CA LEU A 79 5.44 -6.72 -7.18
C LEU A 79 6.08 -7.45 -8.36
N SER A 80 7.38 -7.68 -8.31
CA SER A 80 8.06 -8.53 -9.31
C SER A 80 7.84 -10.01 -8.98
N PHE A 81 7.63 -10.84 -10.00
CA PHE A 81 7.31 -12.26 -9.84
C PHE A 81 7.86 -13.09 -11.02
N GLN A 82 8.03 -14.39 -10.80
CA GLN A 82 8.41 -15.38 -11.81
C GLN A 82 7.19 -15.92 -12.56
N PRO A 83 7.28 -16.25 -13.85
CA PRO A 83 6.12 -16.64 -14.65
C PRO A 83 5.32 -17.81 -14.08
N GLU A 84 5.98 -18.74 -13.37
CA GLU A 84 5.36 -19.89 -12.73
C GLU A 84 4.44 -19.52 -11.56
N GLU A 85 4.57 -18.31 -11.02
CA GLU A 85 3.70 -17.78 -9.98
C GLU A 85 2.33 -17.32 -10.53
N LEU A 86 2.18 -17.21 -11.85
CA LEU A 86 0.92 -16.93 -12.54
C LEU A 86 0.48 -18.15 -13.36
N ILE A 87 -0.56 -18.82 -12.89
CA ILE A 87 -1.13 -20.00 -13.57
C ILE A 87 -2.44 -19.59 -14.23
N LEU A 88 -2.51 -19.72 -15.55
CA LEU A 88 -3.75 -19.54 -16.32
C LEU A 88 -4.40 -20.91 -16.54
N ALA A 89 -5.68 -21.05 -16.20
CA ALA A 89 -6.37 -22.34 -16.28
C ALA A 89 -6.64 -22.77 -17.73
N GLY A 90 -6.66 -21.84 -18.70
CA GLY A 90 -6.97 -22.13 -20.11
C GLY A 90 -8.36 -22.73 -20.33
N GLY A 91 -9.26 -22.54 -19.36
CA GLY A 91 -10.60 -23.13 -19.31
C GLY A 91 -11.67 -22.33 -20.07
N ALA A 92 -12.92 -22.79 -19.98
CA ALA A 92 -14.05 -22.06 -20.52
C ALA A 92 -14.20 -20.68 -19.82
N PRO A 93 -14.72 -19.66 -20.51
CA PRO A 93 -14.93 -18.35 -19.90
C PRO A 93 -15.80 -18.44 -18.64
N ILE A 94 -15.41 -17.71 -17.59
CA ILE A 94 -16.14 -17.58 -16.33
C ILE A 94 -16.61 -16.14 -16.13
N THR A 95 -17.76 -15.97 -15.50
CA THR A 95 -18.28 -14.65 -15.11
C THR A 95 -17.74 -14.23 -13.75
N MET A 96 -17.60 -12.93 -13.52
CA MET A 96 -17.20 -12.40 -12.21
C MET A 96 -18.13 -12.86 -11.08
N GLU A 97 -19.43 -12.90 -11.33
CA GLU A 97 -20.43 -13.33 -10.34
C GLU A 97 -20.16 -14.76 -9.86
N ARG A 98 -20.00 -15.70 -10.80
CA ARG A 98 -19.72 -17.10 -10.48
C ARG A 98 -18.37 -17.27 -9.77
N PHE A 99 -17.38 -16.48 -10.16
CA PHE A 99 -16.08 -16.47 -9.50
C PHE A 99 -16.18 -15.97 -8.04
N GLN A 100 -16.92 -14.89 -7.80
CA GLN A 100 -17.13 -14.35 -6.44
C GLN A 100 -17.93 -15.31 -5.55
N GLU A 101 -18.89 -16.05 -6.11
CA GLU A 101 -19.62 -17.10 -5.39
C GLU A 101 -18.71 -18.26 -4.98
N ALA A 102 -17.80 -18.69 -5.86
CA ALA A 102 -16.84 -19.75 -5.58
C ALA A 102 -15.70 -19.32 -4.65
N HIS A 103 -15.30 -18.04 -4.72
CA HIS A 103 -14.16 -17.47 -3.99
C HIS A 103 -14.57 -16.18 -3.26
N PRO A 104 -15.44 -16.25 -2.23
CA PRO A 104 -15.84 -15.06 -1.49
C PRO A 104 -14.63 -14.40 -0.79
N PRO A 105 -14.61 -13.05 -0.64
CA PRO A 105 -13.53 -12.37 0.05
C PRO A 105 -13.32 -12.91 1.47
N THR A 106 -12.08 -13.27 1.81
CA THR A 106 -11.75 -13.81 3.14
C THR A 106 -11.48 -12.70 4.16
N GLY A 107 -11.33 -11.46 3.68
CA GLY A 107 -11.01 -10.30 4.51
C GLY A 107 -9.53 -10.21 4.89
N ARG A 108 -8.67 -10.72 3.99
CA ARG A 108 -7.21 -10.65 4.08
C ARG A 108 -6.76 -9.21 4.33
N ASP A 109 -5.95 -9.04 5.37
CA ASP A 109 -5.39 -7.73 5.74
C ASP A 109 -4.09 -7.49 4.97
N VAL A 110 -4.03 -6.39 4.23
CA VAL A 110 -2.85 -5.93 3.49
C VAL A 110 -2.48 -4.53 3.94
N ILE A 111 -1.21 -4.20 3.79
CA ILE A 111 -0.68 -2.86 4.04
C ILE A 111 -0.76 -2.08 2.73
N GLU A 112 -1.42 -0.94 2.74
CA GLU A 112 -1.46 -0.02 1.61
C GLU A 112 -0.68 1.25 1.92
N LEU A 113 0.10 1.75 0.95
CA LEU A 113 0.77 3.05 1.02
C LEU A 113 0.25 3.96 -0.08
N GLN A 114 -0.06 5.20 0.29
CA GLN A 114 -0.50 6.26 -0.62
C GLN A 114 0.29 7.54 -0.31
N SER A 115 0.61 8.33 -1.34
CA SER A 115 1.08 9.70 -1.12
C SER A 115 0.00 10.47 -0.39
N ALA A 116 0.39 11.24 0.62
CA ALA A 116 -0.58 12.04 1.36
C ALA A 116 -1.15 13.17 0.51
N LEU A 117 -2.40 13.49 0.78
CA LEU A 117 -3.07 14.66 0.23
C LEU A 117 -2.70 15.90 1.08
N PRO A 118 -2.72 17.12 0.51
CA PRO A 118 -2.39 18.34 1.27
C PRO A 118 -3.21 18.52 2.55
N GLU A 119 -4.49 18.14 2.53
CA GLU A 119 -5.40 18.18 3.68
C GLU A 119 -5.01 17.22 4.83
N GLU A 120 -4.17 16.22 4.55
CA GLU A 120 -3.68 15.27 5.55
C GLU A 120 -2.43 15.78 6.28
N ALA A 121 -1.89 16.95 5.89
CA ALA A 121 -0.71 17.56 6.51
C ALA A 121 -0.78 17.62 8.05
N PRO A 122 -1.91 17.96 8.71
CA PRO A 122 -1.97 18.00 10.16
C PRO A 122 -1.66 16.66 10.85
N PHE A 123 -1.91 15.52 10.20
CA PHE A 123 -1.66 14.20 10.80
C PHE A 123 -0.18 13.78 10.80
N PHE A 124 0.73 14.61 10.28
CA PHE A 124 2.18 14.36 10.30
C PHE A 124 2.91 15.11 11.42
N PHE A 125 2.17 15.77 12.31
CA PHE A 125 2.71 16.61 13.37
C PHE A 125 1.95 16.37 14.67
N SER A 126 2.60 16.68 15.79
CA SER A 126 1.96 16.73 17.09
C SER A 126 1.31 18.09 17.30
N TRP A 127 0.12 18.10 17.89
CA TRP A 127 -0.61 19.32 18.21
C TRP A 127 -1.03 19.29 19.68
N ASP A 128 -0.89 20.42 20.35
CA ASP A 128 -1.32 20.62 21.75
C ASP A 128 -2.78 21.10 21.86
N ASP A 129 -3.51 21.13 20.75
CA ASP A 129 -4.87 21.67 20.65
C ASP A 129 -5.99 20.63 20.79
N GLY A 130 -5.64 19.41 21.24
CA GLY A 130 -6.60 18.34 21.52
C GLY A 130 -7.03 17.51 20.32
N ARG A 131 -6.57 17.82 19.10
CA ARG A 131 -6.89 17.01 17.90
C ARG A 131 -6.37 15.57 17.96
N ASP A 132 -5.33 15.31 18.75
CA ASP A 132 -4.82 13.96 19.00
C ASP A 132 -5.87 13.05 19.66
N VAL A 133 -6.78 13.61 20.46
CA VAL A 133 -7.89 12.89 21.08
C VAL A 133 -8.89 12.44 20.02
N THR A 134 -9.39 13.38 19.22
CA THR A 134 -10.41 13.12 18.19
C THR A 134 -9.90 12.16 17.11
N ASN A 135 -8.62 12.25 16.75
CA ASN A 135 -8.04 11.45 15.67
C ASN A 135 -7.60 10.04 16.09
N GLY A 136 -7.69 9.69 17.37
CA GLY A 136 -7.24 8.37 17.85
C GLY A 136 -5.72 8.21 17.89
N CYS A 137 -4.94 9.29 18.13
CA CYS A 137 -3.48 9.24 18.10
C CYS A 137 -2.91 8.46 19.30
N ILE A 138 -2.30 7.31 19.01
CA ILE A 138 -1.69 6.42 20.00
C ILE A 138 -0.32 6.97 20.42
N GLY A 139 0.46 7.42 19.44
CA GLY A 139 1.84 7.84 19.64
C GLY A 139 2.54 8.00 18.30
N HIS A 140 3.84 8.27 18.33
CA HIS A 140 4.65 8.26 17.13
C HIS A 140 6.04 7.68 17.38
N VAL A 141 6.60 7.08 16.33
CA VAL A 141 8.02 6.72 16.28
C VAL A 141 8.76 7.89 15.65
N ARG A 142 9.79 8.41 16.31
CA ARG A 142 10.77 9.31 15.69
C ARG A 142 12.09 8.57 15.50
N GLY A 143 12.80 8.82 14.41
CA GLY A 143 14.06 8.14 14.15
C GLY A 143 14.93 8.75 13.07
N ASP A 144 16.15 8.26 13.01
CA ASP A 144 17.19 8.65 12.08
C ASP A 144 18.02 7.44 11.65
N PHE A 145 18.74 7.61 10.54
CA PHE A 145 19.49 6.53 9.91
C PHE A 145 20.96 6.67 10.19
N GLU A 146 21.55 5.58 10.66
CA GLU A 146 23.00 5.38 10.66
C GLU A 146 23.30 4.21 9.70
N GLY A 147 23.69 4.55 8.47
CA GLY A 147 23.78 3.59 7.37
C GLY A 147 22.43 2.93 7.07
N LYS A 148 22.29 1.65 7.42
CA LYS A 148 21.04 0.88 7.28
C LYS A 148 20.27 0.71 8.59
N MET A 149 20.88 1.08 9.72
CA MET A 149 20.25 1.00 11.03
C MET A 149 19.31 2.20 11.21
N LEU A 150 18.08 1.95 11.64
CA LEU A 150 17.12 2.99 12.00
C LEU A 150 17.07 3.09 13.51
N HIS A 151 17.80 4.06 14.07
CA HIS A 151 17.67 4.43 15.47
C HIS A 151 16.32 5.10 15.67
N HIS A 152 15.62 4.74 16.73
CA HIS A 152 14.28 5.25 16.94
C HIS A 152 13.90 5.34 18.42
N THR A 153 12.90 6.17 18.69
CA THR A 153 12.31 6.35 20.00
C THR A 153 10.79 6.44 19.85
N TRP A 154 10.07 5.78 20.76
CA TRP A 154 8.63 5.92 20.88
C TRP A 154 8.27 7.17 21.69
N CYS A 155 7.32 7.94 21.19
CA CYS A 155 6.75 9.11 21.85
C CYS A 155 5.24 8.87 22.06
N PRO A 156 4.78 8.64 23.29
CA PRO A 156 3.38 8.35 23.57
C PRO A 156 2.49 9.58 23.36
N HIS A 157 1.24 9.35 22.97
CA HIS A 157 0.17 10.36 22.87
C HIS A 157 -1.06 9.94 23.67
N HIS A 158 -2.17 10.67 23.54
CA HIS A 158 -3.37 10.49 24.35
C HIS A 158 -3.86 9.03 24.44
N TRP A 159 -3.85 8.30 23.33
CA TRP A 159 -4.36 6.92 23.27
C TRP A 159 -3.29 5.86 23.57
N ASP A 160 -2.06 6.22 23.97
CA ASP A 160 -0.98 5.26 24.25
C ASP A 160 -1.40 4.22 25.29
N GLU A 161 -1.90 4.66 26.44
CA GLU A 161 -2.23 3.78 27.57
C GLU A 161 -3.29 2.74 27.22
N MET A 162 -4.27 3.10 26.38
CA MET A 162 -5.36 2.21 25.99
C MET A 162 -5.06 1.38 24.75
N CYS A 163 -4.33 1.93 23.78
CA CYS A 163 -4.17 1.35 22.45
C CYS A 163 -2.77 0.78 22.17
N ASN A 164 -1.74 1.11 22.96
CA ASN A 164 -0.37 0.56 22.80
C ASN A 164 -0.24 -0.85 23.39
N ASN A 165 -1.09 -1.75 22.91
CA ASN A 165 -1.18 -3.14 23.33
C ASN A 165 -0.47 -4.09 22.35
N ALA A 166 -0.48 -5.39 22.64
CA ALA A 166 0.22 -6.40 21.84
C ALA A 166 -0.27 -6.46 20.37
N LEU A 167 -1.54 -6.21 20.10
CA LEU A 167 -2.09 -6.20 18.74
C LEU A 167 -1.53 -5.04 17.93
N PHE A 168 -1.50 -3.84 18.53
CA PHE A 168 -0.91 -2.66 17.89
C PHE A 168 0.59 -2.86 17.62
N LYS A 169 1.33 -3.39 18.60
CA LYS A 169 2.78 -3.62 18.45
C LYS A 169 3.08 -4.60 17.32
N ALA A 170 2.35 -5.71 17.23
CA ALA A 170 2.52 -6.66 16.14
C ALA A 170 2.22 -6.04 14.76
N ASP A 171 1.19 -5.19 14.68
CA ASP A 171 0.84 -4.49 13.43
C ASP A 171 1.90 -3.46 13.04
N LEU A 172 2.37 -2.67 14.01
CA LEU A 172 3.44 -1.69 13.80
C LEU A 172 4.74 -2.37 13.37
N GLU A 173 5.14 -3.47 14.01
CA GLU A 173 6.32 -4.25 13.61
C GLU A 173 6.20 -4.77 12.17
N ARG A 174 5.03 -5.30 11.81
CA ARG A 174 4.73 -5.75 10.44
C ARG A 174 4.82 -4.61 9.42
N VAL A 175 4.26 -3.44 9.74
CA VAL A 175 4.31 -2.25 8.88
C VAL A 175 5.74 -1.74 8.72
N VAL A 176 6.51 -1.63 9.81
CA VAL A 176 7.91 -1.19 9.76
C VAL A 176 8.76 -2.18 8.97
N ALA A 177 8.60 -3.49 9.18
CA ALA A 177 9.30 -4.51 8.40
C ALA A 177 9.00 -4.41 6.89
N TRP A 178 7.73 -4.19 6.54
CA TRP A 178 7.30 -4.00 5.15
C TRP A 178 7.90 -2.72 4.54
N LEU A 179 7.89 -1.60 5.26
CA LEU A 179 8.50 -0.32 4.84
C LEU A 179 10.04 -0.37 4.73
N ARG A 180 10.67 -1.45 5.20
CA ARG A 180 12.13 -1.67 5.12
C ARG A 180 12.54 -2.60 3.99
N THR A 181 11.59 -3.20 3.27
CA THR A 181 11.85 -4.25 2.26
C THR A 181 11.75 -3.70 0.83
N GLY A 182 12.68 -4.07 -0.05
CA GLY A 182 12.66 -3.69 -1.47
C GLY A 182 12.98 -2.20 -1.69
N PHE A 183 12.22 -1.53 -2.57
CA PHE A 183 12.30 -0.09 -2.77
C PHE A 183 11.28 0.61 -1.87
N ALA A 184 11.66 0.82 -0.60
CA ALA A 184 10.77 1.32 0.43
C ALA A 184 11.42 2.42 1.28
N PRO A 185 10.63 3.36 1.82
CA PRO A 185 11.15 4.60 2.39
C PRO A 185 11.94 4.39 3.68
N LEU A 186 11.76 3.27 4.39
CA LEU A 186 12.45 3.01 5.66
C LEU A 186 13.68 2.09 5.52
N ARG A 187 14.09 1.70 4.31
CA ARG A 187 15.23 0.80 4.11
C ARG A 187 16.56 1.41 4.58
N ASP A 188 16.87 2.61 4.08
CA ASP A 188 18.05 3.42 4.37
C ASP A 188 17.84 4.84 3.83
N LEU A 189 18.69 5.80 4.24
CA LEU A 189 18.53 7.22 3.86
C LEU A 189 18.60 7.46 2.34
N ASN A 190 19.48 6.75 1.64
CA ASN A 190 19.63 6.89 0.19
C ASN A 190 18.36 6.41 -0.54
N THR A 191 17.79 5.30 -0.09
CA THR A 191 16.56 4.74 -0.64
C THR A 191 15.37 5.63 -0.30
N MET A 192 15.31 6.17 0.92
CA MET A 192 14.30 7.18 1.30
C MET A 192 14.35 8.38 0.36
N ARG A 193 15.54 8.94 0.11
CA ARG A 193 15.74 10.08 -0.79
C ARG A 193 15.23 9.77 -2.20
N ALA A 194 15.60 8.61 -2.75
CA ALA A 194 15.11 8.16 -4.05
C ALA A 194 13.59 7.94 -4.08
N PHE A 195 13.03 7.32 -3.04
CA PHE A 195 11.59 7.04 -2.91
C PHE A 195 10.75 8.33 -2.84
N CYS A 196 11.23 9.33 -2.09
CA CYS A 196 10.60 10.65 -1.99
C CYS A 196 10.68 11.43 -3.30
N ASN A 197 11.86 11.43 -3.96
CA ASN A 197 12.04 12.09 -5.26
C ASN A 197 11.13 11.52 -6.35
N ALA A 198 10.95 10.20 -6.37
CA ALA A 198 10.02 9.53 -7.30
C ALA A 198 8.55 9.89 -7.04
N ARG A 199 8.23 10.42 -5.85
CA ARG A 199 6.87 10.80 -5.40
C ARG A 199 6.85 12.26 -4.96
N TYR A 200 7.31 13.16 -5.84
CA TYR A 200 7.39 14.60 -5.56
C TYR A 200 6.03 15.22 -5.15
N ASN A 201 4.92 14.61 -5.58
CA ASN A 201 3.57 15.01 -5.20
C ASN A 201 3.22 14.72 -3.73
N ALA A 202 4.04 13.96 -3.01
CA ALA A 202 3.90 13.68 -1.59
C ALA A 202 4.55 14.74 -0.68
N ALA A 203 5.12 15.82 -1.25
CA ALA A 203 5.74 16.88 -0.46
C ALA A 203 4.72 17.53 0.49
N ILE A 204 5.10 17.68 1.75
CA ILE A 204 4.23 18.29 2.77
C ILE A 204 4.28 19.82 2.59
N PRO A 205 3.11 20.50 2.47
CA PRO A 205 3.08 21.94 2.35
C PRO A 205 3.76 22.63 3.54
N ASN A 206 4.53 23.68 3.27
CA ASN A 206 5.24 24.50 4.26
C ASN A 206 6.30 23.77 5.11
N GLU A 207 6.64 22.52 4.79
CA GLU A 207 7.69 21.76 5.47
C GLU A 207 8.79 21.43 4.45
N ALA A 208 9.86 22.22 4.45
CA ALA A 208 10.89 22.14 3.43
C ALA A 208 11.59 20.77 3.42
N GLY A 209 11.49 20.05 2.31
CA GLY A 209 12.14 18.76 2.13
C GLY A 209 11.50 17.59 2.88
N ALA A 210 10.27 17.74 3.41
CA ALA A 210 9.53 16.64 4.01
C ALA A 210 8.46 16.08 3.06
N TYR A 211 8.27 14.77 3.14
CA TYR A 211 7.31 14.02 2.32
C TYR A 211 6.41 13.19 3.21
N GLY A 212 5.11 13.19 2.93
CA GLY A 212 4.08 12.50 3.70
C GLY A 212 3.51 11.30 2.95
N PHE A 213 3.44 10.16 3.62
CA PHE A 213 2.80 8.95 3.13
C PHE A 213 1.78 8.45 4.14
N ARG A 214 0.55 8.21 3.69
CA ARG A 214 -0.46 7.50 4.48
C ARG A 214 -0.30 6.01 4.24
N VAL A 215 -0.10 5.28 5.32
CA VAL A 215 -0.06 3.82 5.34
C VAL A 215 -1.27 3.30 6.11
N GLU A 216 -1.99 2.34 5.54
CA GLU A 216 -3.19 1.79 6.17
C GLU A 216 -3.13 0.27 6.29
N THR A 217 -3.59 -0.21 7.44
CA THR A 217 -3.92 -1.61 7.70
C THR A 217 -5.40 -1.69 8.08
N LYS A 218 -5.91 -2.89 8.34
CA LYS A 218 -7.30 -3.10 8.74
C LYS A 218 -7.73 -2.25 9.94
N ARG A 219 -6.87 -2.10 10.96
CA ARG A 219 -7.22 -1.44 12.24
C ARG A 219 -6.55 -0.09 12.46
N TYR A 220 -5.45 0.18 11.76
CA TYR A 220 -4.61 1.32 12.06
C TYR A 220 -4.34 2.16 10.81
N ARG A 221 -4.05 3.43 11.06
CA ARG A 221 -3.54 4.37 10.07
C ARG A 221 -2.20 4.89 10.58
N TYR A 222 -1.20 4.86 9.72
CA TYR A 222 0.14 5.36 10.01
C TYR A 222 0.46 6.51 9.06
N MET A 223 0.86 7.65 9.60
CA MET A 223 1.23 8.82 8.83
C MET A 223 2.74 8.97 8.90
N LEU A 224 3.40 8.49 7.85
CA LEU A 224 4.85 8.50 7.71
C LEU A 224 5.32 9.81 7.09
N ARG A 225 6.04 10.61 7.87
CA ARG A 225 6.82 11.75 7.38
C ARG A 225 8.28 11.33 7.19
N CYS A 226 8.78 11.53 5.98
CA CYS A 226 10.17 11.31 5.60
C CYS A 226 10.86 12.66 5.35
N THR A 227 11.98 12.90 6.02
CA THR A 227 12.83 14.08 5.80
C THR A 227 14.22 13.61 5.37
N PRO A 228 14.47 13.36 4.06
CA PRO A 228 15.72 12.80 3.55
C PRO A 228 16.89 13.81 3.51
N LEU A 229 17.05 14.61 4.56
CA LEU A 229 18.07 15.64 4.73
C LEU A 229 19.03 15.24 5.86
N ASP A 230 20.32 15.52 5.66
CA ASP A 230 21.35 15.18 6.63
C ASP A 230 21.23 16.09 7.86
N GLY A 231 21.46 15.55 9.07
CA GLY A 231 21.42 16.31 10.32
C GLY A 231 20.01 16.59 10.87
N CYS A 232 18.97 15.95 10.31
CA CYS A 232 17.61 16.00 10.80
C CYS A 232 17.15 14.61 11.27
N TYR A 233 16.05 14.54 12.04
CA TYR A 233 15.33 13.28 12.19
C TYR A 233 14.71 12.90 10.85
N HIS A 234 15.12 11.75 10.31
CA HIS A 234 14.68 11.33 8.97
C HIS A 234 13.25 10.78 8.96
N VAL A 235 12.77 10.24 10.08
CA VAL A 235 11.50 9.49 10.16
C VAL A 235 10.65 10.01 11.30
N TYR A 236 9.39 10.31 10.98
CA TYR A 236 8.31 10.36 11.96
C TYR A 236 7.16 9.48 11.49
N LEU A 237 6.74 8.51 12.30
CA LEU A 237 5.63 7.61 11.98
C LEU A 237 4.55 7.76 13.05
N TYR A 238 3.57 8.61 12.75
CA TYR A 238 2.42 8.84 13.64
C TYR A 238 1.42 7.69 13.51
N CYS A 239 1.00 7.14 14.65
CA CYS A 239 0.20 5.92 14.72
C CYS A 239 -1.19 6.25 15.26
N TYR A 240 -2.23 5.93 14.48
CA TYR A 240 -3.62 6.23 14.80
C TYR A 240 -4.47 4.95 14.83
N SER A 241 -5.31 4.81 15.85
CA SER A 241 -6.34 3.77 15.93
C SER A 241 -7.59 4.22 15.18
N LYS A 242 -8.07 3.41 14.22
CA LYS A 242 -9.33 3.68 13.51
C LYS A 242 -10.56 3.50 14.40
N GLU A 243 -10.43 2.72 15.46
CA GLU A 243 -11.52 2.45 16.42
C GLU A 243 -11.65 3.57 17.46
N ALA A 244 -10.54 4.22 17.82
CA ALA A 244 -10.52 5.29 18.80
C ALA A 244 -10.82 6.68 18.19
N ALA A 245 -10.72 6.81 16.87
CA ALA A 245 -11.08 8.03 16.17
C ALA A 245 -12.60 8.30 16.29
N GLN A 246 -12.97 9.57 16.49
CA GLN A 246 -14.35 10.03 16.72
C GLN A 246 -14.88 10.83 15.53
#